data_AF-A0A3L7TKU9-F1
#
_entry.id   AF-A0A3L7TKU9-F1
#
_cell.length_a   1.000
_cell.length_b   1.000
_cell.length_c   1.000
_cell.angle_alpha   90.00
_cell.angle_beta   90.00
_cell.angle_gamma   90.00
#
_symmetry.space_group_name_H-M   'P 1'
#
loop_
_entity.id
_entity.type
_entity.pdbx_description
1 polymer ?
#
loop_
_entity_poly.entity_id
_entity_poly.type
_entity_poly.pdbx_seq_one_letter_code
_entity_poly.pdbx_strand_id
1 'polypeptide(L)'
;KVLVIHHKKLDKWLPLGGHIELDEDPEQAALRETLEESGLAVDLIGERPPTTGPGTRALIGPRFLDIHRISDTHEHIGMIYFARVKRGTTTLAAEEHHAIRWCTDAELDALDPPMSDAVKWYCRAALKEL
;
A
#
# COMPACT_ATOMS: atom_id res chain seq x y z
N LYS A 1 8.15 -10.34 6.57
CA LYS A 1 6.79 -10.61 6.04
C LYS A 1 6.19 -9.29 5.59
N VAL A 2 5.30 -9.30 4.61
CA VAL A 2 4.58 -8.13 4.08
C VAL A 2 3.09 -8.31 4.31
N LEU A 3 2.36 -7.23 4.55
CA LEU A 3 0.93 -7.28 4.81
C LEU A 3 0.14 -7.04 3.52
N VAL A 4 -0.86 -7.88 3.28
CA VAL A 4 -1.73 -7.83 2.10
C VAL A 4 -3.17 -8.11 2.49
N ILE A 5 -4.10 -7.55 1.72
CA ILE A 5 -5.55 -7.74 1.88
C ILE A 5 -6.14 -8.45 0.67
N HIS A 6 -7.22 -9.20 0.87
CA HIS A 6 -8.03 -9.78 -0.20
C HIS A 6 -9.25 -8.89 -0.40
N HIS A 7 -9.20 -8.03 -1.40
CA HIS A 7 -10.19 -6.98 -1.64
C HIS A 7 -11.50 -7.56 -2.18
N LYS A 8 -12.65 -7.27 -1.56
CA LYS A 8 -13.94 -7.89 -1.93
C LYS A 8 -14.43 -7.54 -3.33
N LYS A 9 -14.42 -6.25 -3.68
CA LYS A 9 -14.99 -5.81 -4.97
C LYS A 9 -14.15 -6.24 -6.16
N LEU A 10 -12.84 -6.40 -5.95
CA LEU A 10 -11.89 -6.73 -7.02
C LEU A 10 -11.56 -8.22 -7.07
N ASP A 11 -11.87 -8.95 -6.00
CA ASP A 11 -11.50 -10.35 -5.77
C ASP A 11 -10.00 -10.59 -6.05
N LYS A 12 -9.14 -9.74 -5.48
CA LYS A 12 -7.68 -9.76 -5.69
C LYS A 12 -6.94 -9.54 -4.38
N TRP A 13 -5.75 -10.13 -4.29
CA TRP A 13 -4.79 -9.81 -3.23
C TRP A 13 -3.97 -8.58 -3.58
N LEU A 14 -3.96 -7.59 -2.69
CA LEU A 14 -3.33 -6.28 -2.89
C LEU A 14 -2.60 -5.83 -1.62
N PRO A 15 -1.61 -4.92 -1.72
CA PRO A 15 -1.16 -4.11 -0.59
C PRO A 15 -2.31 -3.26 -0.06
N LEU A 16 -2.12 -2.72 1.14
CA LEU A 16 -3.05 -1.73 1.71
C LEU A 16 -3.01 -0.44 0.89
N GLY A 17 -4.14 0.23 0.75
CA GLY A 17 -4.22 1.53 0.08
C GLY A 17 -5.53 1.81 -0.63
N GLY A 18 -5.73 3.08 -0.97
CA GLY A 18 -6.96 3.57 -1.60
C GLY A 18 -6.74 4.86 -2.36
N HIS A 19 -7.83 5.62 -2.54
CA HIS A 19 -7.78 6.89 -3.24
C HIS A 19 -7.13 7.97 -2.36
N ILE A 20 -6.54 8.97 -3.01
CA ILE A 20 -6.11 10.19 -2.35
C ILE A 20 -7.29 11.16 -2.37
N GLU A 21 -7.73 11.58 -1.19
CA GLU A 21 -8.80 12.57 -1.03
C GLU A 21 -8.35 13.99 -1.43
N LEU A 22 -9.31 14.88 -1.68
CA LEU A 22 -9.03 16.22 -2.22
C LEU A 22 -8.23 17.14 -1.27
N ASP A 23 -8.24 16.85 0.03
CA ASP A 23 -7.62 17.64 1.08
C ASP A 23 -6.38 16.98 1.70
N GLU A 24 -5.87 15.91 1.09
CA GLU A 24 -4.68 15.20 1.57
C GLU A 24 -3.61 15.03 0.48
N ASP A 25 -2.37 14.82 0.92
CA ASP A 25 -1.26 14.43 0.06
C ASP A 25 -1.09 12.89 0.00
N PRO A 26 -0.29 12.35 -0.92
CA PRO A 26 -0.11 10.90 -1.07
C PRO A 26 0.45 10.19 0.17
N GLU A 27 1.30 10.84 0.99
CA GLU A 27 1.79 10.24 2.24
C GLU A 27 0.67 10.14 3.26
N GLN A 28 -0.16 11.18 3.36
CA GLN A 28 -1.32 11.21 4.26
C GLN A 28 -2.32 10.12 3.89
N ALA A 29 -2.65 9.98 2.60
CA ALA A 29 -3.49 8.91 2.10
C ALA A 29 -2.92 7.52 2.45
N ALA A 30 -1.64 7.28 2.16
CA ALA A 30 -1.02 5.98 2.44
C ALA A 30 -1.06 5.63 3.95
N LEU A 31 -0.84 6.62 4.82
CA LEU A 31 -0.91 6.46 6.27
C LEU A 31 -2.35 6.22 6.77
N ARG A 32 -3.31 6.99 6.25
CA ARG A 32 -4.74 6.88 6.59
C ARG A 32 -5.30 5.53 6.19
N GLU A 33 -5.16 5.16 4.92
CA GLU A 33 -5.64 3.90 4.36
C GLU A 33 -5.02 2.70 5.10
N THR A 34 -3.71 2.73 5.37
CA THR A 34 -3.05 1.68 6.16
C THR A 34 -3.69 1.53 7.55
N LEU A 35 -4.02 2.63 8.22
CA LEU A 35 -4.64 2.60 9.53
C LEU A 35 -6.09 2.10 9.46
N GLU A 36 -6.87 2.57 8.50
CA GLU A 36 -8.28 2.21 8.31
C GLU A 36 -8.45 0.73 7.95
N GLU A 37 -7.66 0.24 7.00
CA GLU A 37 -7.77 -1.13 6.48
C GLU A 37 -7.18 -2.19 7.42
N SER A 38 -6.16 -1.82 8.22
CA SER A 38 -5.37 -2.79 9.00
C SER A 38 -5.26 -2.52 10.51
N GLY A 39 -5.67 -1.35 11.00
CA GLY A 39 -5.48 -0.95 12.40
C GLY A 39 -4.03 -0.63 12.79
N LEU A 40 -3.11 -0.57 11.83
CA LEU A 40 -1.69 -0.34 12.08
C LEU A 40 -1.31 1.10 11.79
N ALA A 41 -0.62 1.73 12.75
CA ALA A 41 0.12 2.95 12.47
C ALA A 41 1.53 2.58 11.99
N VAL A 42 1.96 3.20 10.90
CA VAL A 42 3.23 2.91 10.23
C VAL A 42 4.09 4.16 10.08
N ASP A 43 5.39 3.96 9.90
CA ASP A 43 6.31 4.98 9.42
C ASP A 43 6.67 4.66 7.96
N LEU A 44 6.42 5.60 7.03
CA LEU A 44 6.82 5.47 5.63
C LEU A 44 8.35 5.48 5.50
N ILE A 45 8.88 4.61 4.66
CA ILE A 45 10.32 4.45 4.41
C ILE A 45 10.64 5.02 3.03
N GLY A 46 11.57 5.97 2.98
CA GLY A 46 12.06 6.55 1.75
C GLY A 46 12.88 7.80 1.98
N GLU A 47 13.48 8.31 0.91
CA GLU A 47 14.23 9.55 0.96
C GLU A 47 13.28 10.75 0.95
N ARG A 48 13.54 11.69 1.86
CA ARG A 48 12.88 12.99 1.86
C ARG A 48 13.93 14.05 1.46
N PRO A 49 13.73 14.77 0.35
CA PRO A 49 14.71 15.76 -0.09
C PRO A 49 14.81 16.90 0.93
N PRO A 50 15.98 17.55 1.09
CA PRO A 50 16.20 18.63 2.05
C PRO A 50 15.63 19.96 1.54
N THR A 51 14.37 19.96 1.07
CA THR A 51 13.70 21.12 0.46
C THR A 51 12.58 21.69 1.34
N THR A 52 12.40 21.17 2.55
CA THR A 52 11.45 21.73 3.53
C THR A 52 11.91 23.11 3.99
N GLY A 53 10.98 24.08 3.99
CA GLY A 53 11.22 25.46 4.38
C GLY A 53 9.90 26.24 4.53
N PRO A 54 9.94 27.57 4.74
CA PRO A 54 8.73 28.39 4.86
C PRO A 54 7.81 28.22 3.63
N GLY A 55 6.60 27.69 3.84
CA GLY A 55 5.62 27.44 2.78
C GLY A 55 5.82 26.17 1.96
N THR A 56 6.86 25.37 2.23
CA THR A 56 7.19 24.15 1.46
C THR A 56 7.47 22.99 2.39
N ARG A 57 6.80 21.86 2.17
CA ARG A 57 7.12 20.59 2.83
C ARG A 57 7.59 19.59 1.79
N ALA A 58 8.82 19.09 1.94
CA ALA A 58 9.31 17.99 1.14
C ALA A 58 8.50 16.73 1.40
N LEU A 59 8.15 15.97 0.36
CA LEU A 59 7.51 14.67 0.47
C LEU A 59 8.50 13.52 0.23
N ILE A 60 8.22 12.34 0.79
CA ILE A 60 8.83 11.09 0.39
C ILE A 60 8.35 10.79 -1.02
N GLY A 61 9.30 10.58 -1.94
CA GLY A 61 8.97 10.10 -3.28
C GLY A 61 8.39 8.68 -3.21
N PRO A 62 7.36 8.35 -4.01
CA PRO A 62 6.88 6.98 -4.11
C PRO A 62 8.04 6.07 -4.58
N ARG A 63 8.15 4.89 -3.97
CA ARG A 63 9.21 3.93 -4.28
C ARG A 63 9.07 3.42 -5.72
N PHE A 64 7.83 3.23 -6.16
CA PHE A 64 7.46 2.89 -7.52
C PHE A 64 6.22 3.67 -7.94
N LEU A 65 6.10 3.87 -9.25
CA LEU A 65 4.93 4.43 -9.90
C LEU A 65 4.48 3.46 -10.98
N ASP A 66 3.18 3.24 -11.08
CA ASP A 66 2.57 2.55 -12.22
C ASP A 66 1.33 3.26 -12.71
N ILE A 67 0.86 2.84 -13.88
CA ILE A 67 -0.47 3.16 -14.37
C ILE A 67 -1.16 1.86 -14.71
N HIS A 68 -2.40 1.71 -14.27
CA HIS A 68 -3.19 0.52 -14.53
C HIS A 68 -4.65 0.87 -14.77
N ARG A 69 -5.28 0.07 -15.64
CA ARG A 69 -6.65 0.28 -16.07
C ARG A 69 -7.65 -0.29 -15.08
N ILE A 70 -8.63 0.50 -14.71
CA ILE A 70 -9.76 0.10 -13.85
C ILE A 70 -11.01 -0.18 -14.69
N SER A 71 -11.23 0.63 -15.74
CA SER A 71 -12.27 0.41 -16.75
C SER A 71 -11.81 0.95 -18.11
N ASP A 72 -12.60 0.73 -19.16
CA ASP A 72 -12.26 1.19 -20.52
C ASP A 72 -12.02 2.70 -20.65
N THR A 73 -12.53 3.50 -19.71
CA THR A 73 -12.41 4.96 -19.69
C THR A 73 -11.66 5.51 -18.49
N HIS A 74 -11.15 4.64 -17.62
CA HIS A 74 -10.56 5.06 -16.34
C HIS A 74 -9.29 4.29 -16.00
N GLU A 75 -8.22 5.03 -15.76
CA GLU A 75 -6.91 4.52 -15.36
C GLU A 75 -6.50 5.20 -14.05
N HIS A 76 -5.85 4.44 -13.18
CA HIS A 76 -5.26 4.95 -11.94
C HIS A 76 -3.75 5.02 -12.10
N ILE A 77 -3.14 6.06 -11.51
CA ILE A 77 -1.70 6.09 -11.26
C ILE A 77 -1.48 5.55 -9.84
N GLY A 78 -0.79 4.43 -9.72
CA GLY A 78 -0.40 3.86 -8.43
C GLY A 78 0.85 4.54 -7.88
N MET A 79 0.79 5.02 -6.64
CA MET A 79 1.94 5.53 -5.90
C MET A 79 2.31 4.56 -4.78
N ILE A 80 3.35 3.75 -5.00
CA ILE A 80 3.71 2.66 -4.09
C ILE A 80 4.69 3.17 -3.05
N TYR A 81 4.32 3.07 -1.77
CA TYR A 81 5.15 3.39 -0.62
C TYR A 81 5.51 2.13 0.17
N PHE A 82 6.72 2.11 0.72
CA PHE A 82 7.12 1.10 1.69
C PHE A 82 6.98 1.66 3.09
N ALA A 83 6.64 0.81 4.05
CA ALA A 83 6.39 1.25 5.41
C ALA A 83 6.78 0.16 6.42
N ARG A 84 7.13 0.58 7.65
CA ARG A 84 7.33 -0.32 8.79
C ARG A 84 6.28 -0.05 9.85
N VAL A 85 5.79 -1.12 10.49
CA VAL A 85 4.84 -1.01 11.60
C VAL A 85 5.49 -0.30 12.76
N LYS A 86 4.85 0.78 13.21
CA LYS A 86 5.26 1.55 14.38
C LYS A 86 4.54 1.04 15.63
N ARG A 87 3.23 0.85 15.52
CA ARG A 87 2.36 0.35 16.59
C ARG A 87 1.00 -0.10 16.05
N GLY A 88 0.25 -0.78 16.89
CA GLY A 88 -1.09 -1.28 16.58
C GLY A 88 -1.13 -2.80 16.59
N THR A 89 -2.32 -3.34 16.41
CA THR A 89 -2.56 -4.77 16.21
C THR A 89 -3.30 -4.91 14.90
N THR A 90 -2.92 -5.89 14.09
CA THR A 90 -3.56 -6.11 12.78
C THR A 90 -5.04 -6.45 12.99
N THR A 91 -5.90 -5.62 12.42
CA THR A 91 -7.35 -5.81 12.35
C THR A 91 -7.78 -5.90 10.89
N LEU A 92 -8.92 -6.53 10.63
CA LEU A 92 -9.49 -6.61 9.29
C LEU A 92 -10.59 -5.55 9.14
N ALA A 93 -10.49 -4.68 8.15
CA ALA A 93 -11.63 -3.91 7.66
C ALA A 93 -12.63 -4.84 6.95
N ALA A 94 -13.47 -5.49 7.75
CA ALA A 94 -14.34 -6.56 7.31
C ALA A 94 -15.45 -6.12 6.35
N GLU A 95 -15.70 -4.82 6.19
CA GLU A 95 -16.62 -4.30 5.18
C GLU A 95 -16.01 -4.36 3.77
N GLU A 96 -14.69 -4.15 3.66
CA GLU A 96 -13.97 -3.97 2.39
C GLU A 96 -13.18 -5.19 1.94
N HIS A 97 -12.78 -6.04 2.88
CA HIS A 97 -11.86 -7.15 2.61
C HIS A 97 -12.40 -8.49 3.10
N HIS A 98 -12.09 -9.55 2.35
CA HIS A 98 -12.34 -10.93 2.77
C HIS A 98 -11.32 -11.41 3.81
N ALA A 99 -10.06 -10.94 3.70
CA ALA A 99 -8.97 -11.37 4.55
C ALA A 99 -7.85 -10.32 4.59
N ILE A 100 -7.03 -10.40 5.63
CA ILE A 100 -5.78 -9.67 5.80
C ILE A 100 -4.71 -10.64 6.28
N ARG A 101 -3.51 -10.62 5.67
CA ARG A 101 -2.47 -11.62 5.94
C ARG A 101 -1.07 -11.04 5.88
N TRP A 102 -0.25 -11.44 6.85
CA TRP A 102 1.20 -11.29 6.78
C TRP A 102 1.82 -12.46 6.01
N CYS A 103 2.42 -12.17 4.87
CA CYS A 103 3.01 -13.16 3.97
C CYS A 103 4.54 -13.06 3.91
N THR A 104 5.20 -14.21 3.91
CA THR A 104 6.56 -14.41 3.38
C THR A 104 6.52 -14.45 1.86
N ASP A 105 7.69 -14.42 1.23
CA ASP A 105 7.82 -14.56 -0.23
C ASP A 105 7.10 -15.83 -0.75
N ALA A 106 7.37 -16.99 -0.14
CA ALA A 106 6.73 -18.26 -0.53
C ALA A 106 5.21 -18.25 -0.29
N GLU A 107 4.73 -17.60 0.77
CA GLU A 107 3.29 -17.47 1.05
C GLU A 107 2.58 -16.59 0.00
N LEU A 108 3.26 -15.65 -0.66
CA LEU A 108 2.67 -14.84 -1.75
C LEU A 108 2.35 -15.68 -3.00
N ASP A 109 3.14 -16.73 -3.28
CA ASP A 109 2.87 -17.64 -4.41
C ASP A 109 1.71 -18.60 -4.13
N ALA A 110 1.41 -18.84 -2.85
CA ALA A 110 0.34 -19.73 -2.41
C ALA A 110 -1.01 -19.04 -2.19
N LEU A 111 -1.12 -17.74 -2.48
CA LEU A 111 -2.38 -17.00 -2.35
C LEU A 111 -3.40 -17.47 -3.39
N ASP A 112 -4.66 -17.57 -2.93
CA ASP A 112 -5.82 -17.89 -3.74
C ASP A 112 -6.89 -16.82 -3.50
N PRO A 113 -7.36 -16.09 -4.53
CA PRO A 113 -6.91 -16.14 -5.93
C PRO A 113 -5.43 -15.74 -6.09
N PRO A 114 -4.76 -16.10 -7.20
CA PRO A 114 -3.36 -15.75 -7.40
C PRO A 114 -3.17 -14.24 -7.47
N MET A 115 -2.20 -13.72 -6.71
CA MET A 115 -1.75 -12.33 -6.83
C MET A 115 -1.12 -12.07 -8.20
N SER A 116 -1.41 -10.92 -8.80
CA SER A 116 -0.82 -10.54 -10.08
C SER A 116 0.70 -10.39 -9.97
N ASP A 117 1.42 -10.67 -11.06
CA ASP A 117 2.89 -10.63 -11.06
C ASP A 117 3.44 -9.24 -10.73
N ALA A 118 2.82 -8.17 -11.22
CA ALA A 118 3.22 -6.80 -10.93
C ALA A 118 3.12 -6.48 -9.42
N VAL A 119 1.97 -6.78 -8.81
CA VAL A 119 1.75 -6.55 -7.38
C VAL A 119 2.68 -7.41 -6.53
N LYS A 120 2.82 -8.68 -6.89
CA LYS A 120 3.72 -9.62 -6.21
C LYS A 120 5.17 -9.15 -6.28
N TRP A 121 5.59 -8.56 -7.38
CA TRP A 121 6.92 -7.97 -7.51
C TRP A 121 7.15 -6.83 -6.51
N TYR A 122 6.18 -5.91 -6.33
CA TYR A 122 6.29 -4.83 -5.32
C TYR A 122 6.40 -5.39 -3.91
N CYS A 123 5.59 -6.40 -3.57
CA CYS A 123 5.66 -7.09 -2.28
C CYS A 123 7.04 -7.72 -2.02
N ARG A 124 7.62 -8.37 -3.04
CA ARG A 124 8.98 -8.94 -2.97
C ARG A 124 10.07 -7.88 -2.83
N ALA A 125 9.93 -6.77 -3.54
CA ALA A 125 10.84 -5.63 -3.40
C ALA A 125 10.81 -5.10 -1.96
N ALA A 126 9.63 -4.95 -1.35
CA ALA A 126 9.51 -4.53 0.05
C ALA A 126 10.19 -5.51 1.02
N LEU A 127 9.99 -6.82 0.83
CA LEU A 127 10.61 -7.87 1.63
C LEU A 127 12.15 -7.89 1.53
N LYS A 128 12.71 -7.44 0.41
CA LYS A 128 14.16 -7.44 0.17
C LYS A 128 14.83 -6.18 0.72
N GLU A 129 14.14 -5.04 0.64
CA GLU A 129 14.69 -3.74 1.04
C GLU A 129 14.53 -3.44 2.54
N LEU A 130 13.55 -4.06 3.21
CA LEU A 130 13.21 -3.80 4.62
C LEU A 130 13.53 -4.97 5.56
#